data_AF-A0AA39LMK9-F1
#
_entry.id   AF-A0AA39LMK9-F1
#
_cell.length_a   1.000
_cell.length_b   1.000
_cell.length_c   1.000
_cell.angle_alpha   90.00
_cell.angle_beta   90.00
_cell.angle_gamma   90.00
#
_symmetry.space_group_name_H-M   'P 1'
#
loop_
_entity.id
_entity.type
_entity.pdbx_description
1 polymer ?
#
loop_
_entity_poly.entity_id
_entity_poly.type
_entity_poly.pdbx_seq_one_letter_code
_entity_poly.pdbx_strand_id
1 'polypeptide(L)'
;MVSKLAIAAFITLSTIVSACEFSGCENCKKIVDGTKAQLHSNIANVGYHELEDALGKECDLFDLTSFQCLKKCKQTYWPAMPHIIHPIKAGANAFEICQIVGQC
;
A
#
# COMPACT_ATOMS: atom_id res chain seq x y z
N MET A 1 -61.07 -0.51 -11.49
CA MET A 1 -60.40 0.54 -10.69
C MET A 1 -59.00 0.06 -10.39
N VAL A 2 -58.00 0.49 -11.17
CA VAL A 2 -56.60 0.07 -11.02
C VAL A 2 -55.88 1.18 -10.27
N SER A 3 -55.66 1.00 -8.98
CA SER A 3 -54.87 1.96 -8.19
C SER A 3 -54.30 1.29 -6.97
N LYS A 4 -52.99 1.07 -7.02
CA LYS A 4 -52.01 1.51 -6.03
C LYS A 4 -50.65 1.04 -6.53
N LEU A 5 -50.01 1.88 -7.35
CA LEU A 5 -48.58 1.77 -7.63
C LEU A 5 -47.86 1.88 -6.28
N ALA A 6 -47.30 0.78 -5.81
CA ALA A 6 -46.27 0.81 -4.79
C ALA A 6 -44.95 1.14 -5.50
N ILE A 7 -44.57 2.41 -5.49
CA ILE A 7 -43.25 2.85 -5.94
C ILE A 7 -42.26 2.40 -4.87
N ALA A 8 -41.61 1.26 -5.10
CA ALA A 8 -40.47 0.82 -4.33
C ALA A 8 -39.30 1.77 -4.63
N ALA A 9 -39.06 2.71 -3.72
CA ALA A 9 -37.86 3.55 -3.76
C ALA A 9 -36.65 2.66 -3.45
N PHE A 10 -36.01 2.13 -4.48
CA PHE A 10 -34.68 1.54 -4.37
C PHE A 10 -33.69 2.67 -4.09
N ILE A 11 -33.43 2.91 -2.81
CA ILE A 11 -32.26 3.68 -2.39
C ILE A 11 -31.06 2.80 -2.73
N THR A 12 -30.48 3.00 -3.91
CA THR A 12 -29.16 2.49 -4.21
C THR A 12 -28.20 3.15 -3.23
N LEU A 13 -27.88 2.45 -2.14
CA LEU A 13 -26.69 2.70 -1.36
C LEU A 13 -25.52 2.51 -2.33
N SER A 14 -25.14 3.57 -3.04
CA SER A 14 -23.81 3.69 -3.60
C SER A 14 -22.89 3.74 -2.39
N THR A 15 -22.49 2.57 -1.92
CA THR A 15 -21.35 2.42 -1.04
C THR A 15 -20.23 3.19 -1.72
N ILE A 16 -19.83 4.30 -1.10
CA ILE A 16 -18.64 5.03 -1.49
C ILE A 16 -17.52 4.03 -1.25
N VAL A 17 -17.20 3.22 -2.25
CA VAL A 17 -15.94 2.50 -2.31
C VAL A 17 -14.94 3.63 -2.38
N SER A 18 -14.30 3.96 -1.25
CA SER A 18 -13.15 4.86 -1.28
C SER A 18 -12.16 4.21 -2.25
N ALA A 19 -12.09 4.79 -3.45
CA ALA A 19 -11.21 4.28 -4.48
C ALA A 19 -9.80 4.38 -3.91
N CYS A 20 -9.14 3.24 -3.76
CA CYS A 20 -7.84 3.23 -3.15
C CYS A 20 -6.82 3.96 -4.05
N GLU A 21 -6.43 5.16 -3.66
CA GLU A 21 -5.35 5.93 -4.27
C GLU A 21 -3.98 5.56 -3.70
N PHE A 22 -3.69 4.25 -3.62
CA PHE A 22 -2.36 3.77 -3.24
C PHE A 22 -1.30 4.05 -4.34
N SER A 23 -1.72 4.27 -5.59
CA SER A 23 -0.82 4.54 -6.70
C SER A 23 -0.16 5.91 -6.60
N GLY A 24 1.14 5.98 -6.87
CA GLY A 24 1.86 7.23 -7.11
C GLY A 24 3.20 7.31 -6.39
N CYS A 25 4.13 8.03 -7.00
CA CYS A 25 5.52 8.13 -6.56
C CYS A 25 5.65 8.63 -5.11
N GLU A 26 4.81 9.59 -4.69
CA GLU A 26 4.84 10.15 -3.34
C GLU A 26 4.33 9.17 -2.27
N ASN A 27 3.32 8.35 -2.61
CA ASN A 27 2.80 7.33 -1.69
C ASN A 27 3.80 6.19 -1.52
N CYS A 28 4.46 5.80 -2.62
CA CYS A 28 5.56 4.87 -2.56
C CYS A 28 6.67 5.37 -1.64
N LYS A 29 7.12 6.62 -1.84
CA LYS A 29 8.21 7.20 -1.05
C LYS A 29 7.90 7.18 0.44
N LYS A 30 6.68 7.56 0.83
CA LYS A 30 6.24 7.52 2.24
C LYS A 30 6.39 6.13 2.87
N ILE A 31 5.95 5.09 2.15
CA ILE A 31 6.04 3.71 2.65
C ILE A 31 7.49 3.25 2.72
N VAL A 32 8.30 3.57 1.72
CA VAL A 32 9.72 3.21 1.72
C VAL A 32 10.46 3.92 2.84
N ASP A 33 10.23 5.22 3.03
CA ASP A 33 10.86 6.00 4.10
C ASP A 33 10.42 5.49 5.49
N GLY A 34 9.13 5.19 5.68
CA GLY A 34 8.63 4.56 6.91
C GLY A 34 9.26 3.18 7.16
N THR A 35 9.40 2.37 6.11
CA THR A 35 10.04 1.05 6.18
C THR A 35 11.50 1.21 6.61
N LYS A 36 12.24 2.12 5.98
CA LYS A 36 13.62 2.41 6.34
C LYS A 36 13.71 2.94 7.77
N ALA A 37 12.76 3.77 8.21
CA ALA A 37 12.68 4.25 9.58
C ALA A 37 12.53 3.11 10.60
N GLN A 38 11.66 2.14 10.33
CA GLN A 38 11.49 0.94 11.16
C GLN A 38 12.77 0.07 11.20
N LEU A 39 13.50 0.02 10.10
CA LEU A 39 14.72 -0.79 9.96
C LEU A 39 15.99 -0.08 10.46
N HIS A 40 15.93 1.21 10.81
CA HIS A 40 17.05 2.13 11.12
C HIS A 40 18.36 1.44 11.54
N SER A 41 18.35 0.74 12.67
CA SER A 41 19.56 0.19 13.31
C SER A 41 20.12 -1.08 12.66
N ASN A 42 19.35 -1.73 11.79
CA ASN A 42 19.69 -3.04 11.21
C ASN A 42 19.51 -3.11 9.68
N ILE A 43 19.33 -1.97 9.00
CA ILE A 43 19.02 -1.94 7.57
C ILE A 43 20.06 -2.70 6.72
N ALA A 44 21.35 -2.64 7.09
CA ALA A 44 22.44 -3.31 6.37
C ALA A 44 22.41 -4.84 6.50
N ASN A 45 21.77 -5.39 7.54
CA ASN A 45 21.66 -6.84 7.74
C ASN A 45 20.24 -7.37 7.54
N VAL A 46 19.29 -6.53 7.14
CA VAL A 46 17.88 -6.93 7.02
C VAL A 46 17.73 -8.18 6.13
N GLY A 47 17.00 -9.15 6.64
CA GLY A 47 16.56 -10.33 5.91
C GLY A 47 15.25 -10.10 5.17
N TYR A 48 14.84 -11.08 4.37
CA TYR A 48 13.59 -10.99 3.61
C TYR A 48 12.38 -10.81 4.54
N HIS A 49 12.29 -11.61 5.61
CA HIS A 49 11.15 -11.58 6.52
C HIS A 49 11.04 -10.26 7.30
N GLU A 50 12.16 -9.70 7.75
CA GLU A 50 12.17 -8.40 8.46
C GLU A 50 11.74 -7.25 7.52
N LEU A 51 12.17 -7.30 6.26
CA LEU A 51 11.71 -6.35 5.25
C LEU A 51 10.22 -6.53 4.96
N GLU A 52 9.74 -7.77 4.88
CA GLU A 52 8.34 -8.12 4.70
C GLU A 52 7.46 -7.51 5.78
N ASP A 53 7.86 -7.72 7.04
CA ASP A 53 7.15 -7.24 8.21
C ASP A 53 7.14 -5.71 8.27
N ALA A 54 8.27 -5.07 7.96
CA ALA A 54 8.37 -3.61 7.96
C ALA A 54 7.48 -2.98 6.87
N LEU A 55 7.56 -3.47 5.64
CA LEU A 55 6.68 -3.05 4.54
C LEU A 55 5.21 -3.34 4.84
N GLY A 56 4.94 -4.52 5.40
CA GLY A 56 3.61 -4.93 5.82
C GLY A 56 2.99 -3.96 6.82
N LYS A 57 3.77 -3.55 7.84
CA LYS A 57 3.35 -2.55 8.83
C LYS A 57 3.13 -1.17 8.21
N GLU A 58 3.99 -0.73 7.31
CA GLU A 58 3.78 0.56 6.62
C GLU A 58 2.55 0.54 5.71
N CYS A 59 2.31 -0.56 5.00
CA CYS A 59 1.07 -0.78 4.28
C CYS A 59 -0.14 -0.78 5.22
N ASP A 60 0.02 -1.32 6.43
CA ASP A 60 -1.00 -1.33 7.47
C ASP A 60 -1.33 0.07 8.01
N LEU A 61 -0.35 0.96 8.06
CA LEU A 61 -0.51 2.34 8.51
C LEU A 61 -0.96 3.30 7.41
N PHE A 62 -0.71 2.97 6.14
CA PHE A 62 -0.95 3.86 5.00
C PHE A 62 -2.43 4.27 4.85
N ASP A 63 -3.36 3.32 4.98
CA ASP A 63 -4.79 3.60 5.02
C ASP A 63 -5.53 2.58 5.91
N LEU A 64 -5.63 2.94 7.19
CA LEU A 64 -6.32 2.16 8.22
C LEU A 64 -7.83 2.02 7.97
N THR A 65 -8.39 2.82 7.05
CA THR A 65 -9.84 2.87 6.81
C THR A 65 -10.26 2.04 5.60
N SER A 66 -9.32 1.59 4.76
CA SER A 66 -9.58 0.86 3.52
C SER A 66 -8.82 -0.47 3.44
N PHE A 67 -9.51 -1.57 3.74
CA PHE A 67 -8.97 -2.93 3.54
C PHE A 67 -8.47 -3.17 2.11
N GLN A 68 -9.08 -2.53 1.11
CA GLN A 68 -8.62 -2.64 -0.27
C GLN A 68 -7.27 -1.96 -0.50
N CYS A 69 -7.00 -0.84 0.19
CA CYS A 69 -5.69 -0.20 0.14
C CYS A 69 -4.60 -1.00 0.82
N LEU A 70 -4.90 -1.51 2.01
CA LEU A 70 -4.04 -2.43 2.75
C LEU A 70 -3.58 -3.57 1.85
N LYS A 71 -4.55 -4.25 1.20
CA LYS A 71 -4.31 -5.35 0.28
C LYS A 71 -3.50 -4.93 -0.94
N LYS A 72 -3.87 -3.82 -1.61
CA LYS A 72 -3.21 -3.36 -2.84
C LYS A 72 -1.76 -2.93 -2.59
N CYS A 73 -1.49 -2.30 -1.46
CA CYS A 73 -0.15 -1.92 -1.04
C CYS A 73 0.75 -3.15 -0.95
N LYS A 74 0.31 -4.09 -0.12
CA LYS A 74 0.93 -5.39 0.09
C LYS A 74 1.18 -6.17 -1.20
N GLN A 75 0.18 -6.26 -2.08
CA GLN A 75 0.28 -6.90 -3.40
C GLN A 75 1.31 -6.24 -4.33
N THR A 76 1.63 -4.97 -4.12
CA THR A 76 2.62 -4.25 -4.92
C THR A 76 4.03 -4.51 -4.40
N TYR A 77 4.22 -4.50 -3.08
CA TYR A 77 5.55 -4.64 -2.49
C TYR A 77 6.03 -6.08 -2.40
N TRP A 78 5.18 -7.06 -2.06
CA TRP A 78 5.61 -8.46 -1.92
C TRP A 78 6.33 -9.02 -3.15
N PRO A 79 5.83 -8.85 -4.38
CA PRO A 79 6.54 -9.31 -5.57
C PRO A 79 7.82 -8.51 -5.86
N ALA A 80 7.89 -7.26 -5.42
CA ALA A 80 9.06 -6.39 -5.62
C ALA A 80 10.18 -6.64 -4.60
N MET A 81 9.88 -7.26 -3.46
CA MET A 81 10.83 -7.51 -2.37
C MET A 81 12.17 -8.12 -2.79
N PRO A 82 12.23 -9.18 -3.62
CA PRO A 82 13.50 -9.75 -4.08
C PRO A 82 14.38 -8.73 -4.82
N HIS A 83 13.78 -7.71 -5.43
CA HIS A 83 14.47 -6.70 -6.22
C HIS A 83 14.85 -5.47 -5.40
N ILE A 84 14.11 -5.14 -4.34
CA ILE A 84 14.37 -3.94 -3.52
C ILE A 84 15.19 -4.22 -2.26
N ILE A 85 15.28 -5.46 -1.79
CA ILE A 85 16.02 -5.78 -0.55
C ILE A 85 17.49 -5.37 -0.62
N HIS A 86 18.18 -5.68 -1.73
CA HIS A 86 19.59 -5.32 -1.87
C HIS A 86 19.79 -3.81 -1.99
N PRO A 87 19.04 -3.07 -2.84
CA PRO A 87 19.05 -1.61 -2.86
C PRO A 87 18.77 -0.96 -1.49
N ILE A 88 17.80 -1.47 -0.72
CA ILE A 88 17.50 -0.97 0.63
C ILE A 88 18.73 -1.15 1.55
N LYS A 89 19.35 -2.33 1.54
CA LYS A 89 20.59 -2.61 2.32
C LYS A 89 21.75 -1.72 1.89
N ALA A 90 21.84 -1.40 0.61
CA ALA A 90 22.85 -0.53 0.03
C ALA A 90 22.57 0.97 0.29
N GLY A 91 21.45 1.32 0.92
CA GLY A 91 21.12 2.69 1.27
C GLY A 91 20.46 3.50 0.16
N ALA A 92 19.95 2.85 -0.90
CA ALA A 92 19.20 3.52 -1.97
C ALA A 92 18.08 4.40 -1.38
N ASN A 93 17.89 5.57 -1.96
CA ASN A 93 16.87 6.52 -1.51
C ASN A 93 15.47 6.06 -1.93
N ALA A 94 14.43 6.65 -1.33
CA ALA A 94 13.06 6.22 -1.58
C ALA A 94 12.65 6.33 -3.05
N PHE A 95 13.14 7.35 -3.77
CA PHE A 95 12.84 7.50 -5.20
C PHE A 95 13.39 6.32 -6.02
N GLU A 96 14.66 5.93 -5.80
CA GLU A 96 15.28 4.79 -6.50
C GLU A 96 14.55 3.48 -6.24
N ILE A 97 14.16 3.22 -4.98
CA ILE A 97 13.35 2.05 -4.64
C ILE A 97 12.01 2.09 -5.37
N CYS A 98 11.35 3.24 -5.39
CA CYS A 98 10.05 3.40 -6.01
C CYS A 98 10.06 3.27 -7.54
N GLN A 99 11.20 3.53 -8.19
CA GLN A 99 11.40 3.19 -9.59
C GLN A 99 11.43 1.67 -9.83
N ILE A 100 12.05 0.92 -8.92
CA ILE A 100 12.07 -0.55 -9.01
C ILE A 100 10.67 -1.13 -8.80
N VAL A 101 9.87 -0.54 -7.91
CA VAL A 101 8.48 -0.94 -7.67
C VAL A 101 7.55 -0.49 -8.81
N GLY A 102 7.99 0.40 -9.70
CA GLY A 102 7.21 0.92 -10.82
C GLY A 102 6.13 1.93 -10.41
N GLN A 103 6.36 2.68 -9.33
CA GLN A 103 5.48 3.76 -8.88
C GLN A 103 6.08 5.16 -9.06
N CYS A 104 7.39 5.20 -9.32
CA CYS A 104 8.11 6.24 -10.01
C CYS A 104 8.79 5.56 -11.24
#